data_AF-A0A2W0B716-F1
#
_entry.id   AF-A0A2W0B716-F1
#
_cell.length_a   1.000
_cell.length_b   1.000
_cell.length_c   1.000
_cell.angle_alpha   90.00
_cell.angle_beta   90.00
_cell.angle_gamma   90.00
#
_symmetry.space_group_name_H-M   'P 1'
#
loop_
_entity.id
_entity.type
_entity.pdbx_description
1 polymer ?
#
loop_
_entity_poly.entity_id
_entity_poly.type
_entity_poly.pdbx_seq_one_letter_code
_entity_poly.pdbx_strand_id
1 'polypeptide(L)'
;MTATAQSWPTICLASSTTGDRSDPASRMIRLDKNENPYGPSDHVAAAMRSGMAIANRFPESELEALIDRLAELHSVHREQIILGCGSTEILRMCSCALLGPGKKLAMATPSFD
;
A
#
# COMPACT_ATOMS: atom_id res chain seq x y z
N MET A 1 2.68 34.75 -12.53
CA MET A 1 1.83 34.10 -11.51
C MET A 1 2.75 33.63 -10.41
N THR A 2 2.85 34.42 -9.35
CA THR A 2 3.71 34.18 -8.19
C THR A 2 3.00 33.20 -7.25
N ALA A 3 3.57 32.00 -7.09
CA ALA A 3 3.10 31.04 -6.11
C ALA A 3 3.40 31.57 -4.70
N THR A 4 2.36 31.93 -3.97
CA THR A 4 2.45 32.21 -2.53
C THR A 4 2.75 30.90 -1.81
N ALA A 5 3.93 30.82 -1.19
CA ALA A 5 4.26 29.76 -0.25
C ALA A 5 3.31 29.86 0.94
N GLN A 6 2.33 28.97 0.98
CA GLN A 6 1.37 28.89 2.08
C GLN A 6 2.09 28.20 3.24
N SER A 7 2.44 28.95 4.28
CA SER A 7 3.01 28.40 5.51
C SER A 7 1.91 27.64 6.25
N TRP A 8 2.03 26.32 6.31
CA TRP A 8 1.16 25.49 7.12
C TRP A 8 1.45 25.80 8.61
N PRO A 9 0.42 25.95 9.46
CA PRO A 9 0.66 26.02 10.90
C PRO A 9 1.41 24.76 11.29
N THR A 10 2.40 24.89 12.17
CA THR A 10 3.17 23.79 12.73
C THR A 10 2.21 22.84 13.42
N ILE A 11 1.64 21.89 12.66
CA ILE A 11 0.98 20.72 13.21
C ILE A 11 2.04 20.11 14.13
N CYS A 12 1.68 19.78 15.38
CA CYS A 12 2.58 19.13 16.31
C CYS A 12 3.15 17.88 15.62
N LEU A 13 4.33 18.01 15.02
CA LEU A 13 5.13 16.88 14.61
C LEU A 13 5.58 16.27 15.93
N ALA A 14 4.82 15.27 16.38
CA ALA A 14 5.30 14.39 17.44
C ALA A 14 6.68 13.92 16.99
N SER A 15 7.70 14.19 17.80
CA SER A 15 9.04 13.68 17.54
C SER A 15 8.94 12.16 17.46
N SER A 16 9.19 11.60 16.28
CA SER A 16 9.19 10.15 16.09
C SER A 16 10.36 9.60 16.89
N THR A 17 10.08 9.09 18.08
CA THR A 17 11.04 8.26 18.78
C THR A 17 11.06 6.93 18.04
N THR A 18 12.17 6.58 17.41
CA THR A 18 12.36 5.27 16.79
C THR A 18 12.52 4.23 17.88
N GLY A 19 11.44 3.93 18.59
CA GLY A 19 11.36 2.76 19.44
C GLY A 19 11.37 1.50 18.58
N ASP A 20 11.98 0.44 19.08
CA ASP A 20 11.96 -0.87 18.42
C ASP A 20 10.50 -1.29 18.20
N ARG A 21 10.10 -1.41 16.92
CA ARG A 21 8.73 -1.78 16.51
C ARG A 21 8.44 -3.26 16.71
N SER A 22 9.48 -4.06 16.94
CA SER A 22 9.39 -5.52 17.13
C SER A 22 9.21 -5.92 18.59
N ASP A 23 9.35 -4.99 19.54
CA ASP A 23 9.17 -5.25 20.97
C ASP A 23 7.67 -5.27 21.35
N PRO A 24 7.09 -6.44 21.66
CA PRO A 24 5.69 -6.53 22.09
C PRO A 24 5.46 -5.92 23.47
N ALA A 25 6.50 -5.65 24.26
CA ALA A 25 6.42 -5.00 25.58
C ALA A 25 6.51 -3.47 25.50
N SER A 26 6.79 -2.91 24.32
CA SER A 26 6.86 -1.47 24.10
C SER A 26 5.50 -0.82 24.34
N ARG A 27 5.42 0.13 25.28
CA ARG A 27 4.23 0.97 25.54
C ARG A 27 4.04 2.08 24.51
N MET A 28 4.77 2.05 23.40
CA MET A 28 4.73 3.08 22.36
C MET A 28 3.44 2.97 21.54
N ILE A 29 2.63 4.03 21.55
CA ILE A 29 1.44 4.14 20.68
C ILE A 29 1.90 4.53 19.27
N ARG A 30 1.57 3.70 18.28
CA ARG A 30 1.97 3.87 16.86
C ARG A 30 0.82 4.46 16.06
N LEU A 31 0.98 5.70 15.58
CA LEU A 31 -0.02 6.43 14.78
C LEU A 31 0.61 7.13 13.56
N ASP A 32 1.76 6.64 13.09
CA ASP A 32 2.63 7.33 12.13
C ASP A 32 2.54 6.82 10.68
N LYS A 33 1.87 5.68 10.43
CA LYS A 33 1.91 5.00 9.11
C LYS A 33 0.56 4.57 8.52
N ASN A 34 -0.56 5.05 9.05
CA ASN A 34 -1.92 4.65 8.64
C ASN A 34 -2.17 3.13 8.71
N GLU A 35 -1.49 2.43 9.63
CA GLU A 35 -1.69 1.00 9.86
C GLU A 35 -3.05 0.76 10.51
N ASN A 36 -3.71 -0.36 10.18
CA ASN A 36 -4.95 -0.75 10.84
C ASN A 36 -4.65 -1.20 12.29
N PRO A 37 -5.18 -0.52 13.33
CA PRO A 37 -4.90 -0.86 14.72
C PRO A 37 -5.53 -2.18 15.18
N TYR A 38 -6.53 -2.69 14.46
CA TYR A 38 -7.24 -3.93 14.82
C TYR A 38 -6.54 -5.20 14.32
N GLY A 39 -5.55 -5.07 13.44
CA GLY A 39 -4.93 -6.21 12.77
C GLY A 39 -5.83 -6.88 11.73
N PRO A 40 -5.41 -8.02 11.17
CA PRO A 40 -6.19 -8.79 10.23
C PRO A 40 -7.40 -9.47 10.92
N SER A 41 -8.46 -9.75 10.16
CA SER A 41 -9.58 -10.55 10.67
C SER A 41 -9.17 -11.99 10.95
N ASP A 42 -9.95 -12.71 11.76
CA ASP A 42 -9.67 -14.12 12.09
C ASP A 42 -9.59 -15.03 10.85
N HIS A 43 -10.42 -14.76 9.83
CA HIS A 43 -10.38 -15.46 8.55
C HIS A 43 -9.06 -15.25 7.82
N VAL A 44 -8.56 -14.00 7.78
CA VAL A 44 -7.26 -13.67 7.16
C VAL A 44 -6.12 -14.31 7.94
N ALA A 45 -6.14 -14.21 9.27
CA ALA A 45 -5.12 -14.82 10.11
C ALA A 45 -5.05 -16.35 9.94
N ALA A 46 -6.20 -17.01 9.79
CA ALA A 46 -6.26 -18.44 9.49
C ALA A 46 -5.70 -18.76 8.09
N ALA A 47 -6.07 -17.99 7.06
CA ALA A 47 -5.56 -18.17 5.70
C ALA A 47 -4.04 -17.97 5.62
N MET A 48 -3.49 -16.95 6.30
CA MET A 48 -2.05 -16.72 6.38
C MET A 48 -1.31 -17.92 7.00
N ARG A 49 -1.81 -18.46 8.12
CA ARG A 49 -1.22 -19.66 8.75
C ARG A 49 -1.27 -20.87 7.83
N SER A 50 -2.38 -21.07 7.12
CA SER A 50 -2.49 -22.17 6.14
C SER A 50 -1.53 -22.00 4.97
N GLY A 51 -1.39 -20.78 4.45
CA GLY A 51 -0.50 -20.47 3.33
C GLY A 51 0.97 -20.74 3.63
N MET A 52 1.40 -20.60 4.89
CA MET A 52 2.78 -20.92 5.29
C MET A 52 3.16 -22.39 5.00
N ALA A 53 2.22 -23.33 5.03
CA ALA A 53 2.49 -24.73 4.77
C ALA A 53 2.89 -25.02 3.31
N ILE A 54 2.57 -24.11 2.38
CA ILE A 54 2.83 -24.26 0.94
C ILE A 54 3.73 -23.14 0.38
N ALA A 55 4.28 -22.28 1.23
CA ALA A 55 5.07 -21.12 0.84
C ALA A 55 6.38 -21.44 0.10
N ASN A 56 6.77 -22.73 0.03
CA ASN A 56 7.89 -23.20 -0.78
C ASN A 56 7.53 -23.40 -2.26
N ARG A 57 6.28 -23.13 -2.67
CA ARG A 57 5.78 -23.23 -4.03
C ARG A 57 5.34 -21.86 -4.55
N PHE A 58 5.41 -21.68 -5.87
CA PHE A 58 4.88 -20.48 -6.50
C PHE A 58 3.34 -20.52 -6.50
N PRO A 59 2.66 -19.40 -6.16
CA PRO A 59 1.22 -19.37 -5.92
C PRO A 59 0.40 -19.12 -7.20
N GLU A 60 0.77 -19.73 -8.33
CA GLU A 60 0.17 -19.41 -9.65
C GLU A 60 -1.35 -19.55 -9.63
N SER A 61 -1.89 -20.66 -9.12
CA SER A 61 -3.33 -20.91 -9.02
C SER A 61 -4.06 -19.91 -8.12
N GLU A 62 -3.44 -19.51 -7.02
CA GLU A 62 -3.99 -18.59 -6.04
C GLU A 62 -4.04 -17.17 -6.59
N LEU A 63 -3.05 -16.79 -7.41
CA LEU A 63 -3.01 -15.49 -8.09
C LEU A 63 -4.12 -15.38 -9.15
N GLU A 64 -4.33 -16.42 -9.96
CA GLU A 64 -5.45 -16.44 -10.93
C GLU A 64 -6.81 -16.34 -10.24
N ALA A 65 -7.01 -17.11 -9.16
CA ALA A 65 -8.23 -17.03 -8.36
C ALA A 65 -8.45 -15.64 -7.74
N LEU A 66 -7.39 -14.97 -7.30
CA LEU A 66 -7.47 -13.60 -6.79
C LEU A 66 -7.85 -12.61 -7.89
N ILE A 67 -7.30 -12.75 -9.10
CA ILE A 67 -7.63 -11.91 -10.25
C ILE A 67 -9.11 -12.03 -10.59
N ASP A 68 -9.64 -13.25 -10.69
CA ASP A 68 -11.05 -13.49 -11.00
C ASP A 68 -11.97 -12.87 -9.93
N ARG A 69 -11.62 -13.02 -8.64
CA ARG A 69 -12.39 -12.42 -7.55
C ARG A 69 -12.37 -10.89 -7.54
N LEU A 70 -11.23 -10.28 -7.86
CA LEU A 70 -11.14 -8.82 -7.97
C LEU A 70 -11.93 -8.30 -9.18
N ALA A 71 -11.88 -9.03 -10.31
CA ALA A 71 -12.64 -8.69 -11.51
C ALA A 71 -14.15 -8.73 -11.24
N GLU A 72 -14.63 -9.79 -10.57
CA GLU A 72 -16.02 -9.90 -10.09
C GLU A 72 -16.39 -8.73 -9.15
N LEU A 73 -15.58 -8.49 -8.13
CA LEU A 73 -15.81 -7.47 -7.11
C LEU A 73 -15.95 -6.07 -7.71
N HIS A 74 -15.11 -5.75 -8.70
CA HIS A 74 -15.10 -4.45 -9.36
C HIS A 74 -15.94 -4.38 -10.65
N SER A 75 -16.57 -5.49 -11.04
CA SER A 75 -17.37 -5.60 -12.29
C SER A 75 -16.58 -5.20 -13.54
N VAL A 76 -15.35 -5.70 -13.67
CA VAL A 76 -14.44 -5.46 -14.81
C VAL A 76 -13.99 -6.78 -15.44
N HIS A 77 -13.35 -6.71 -16.61
CA HIS A 77 -12.72 -7.89 -17.21
C HIS A 77 -11.42 -8.26 -16.47
N ARG A 78 -11.09 -9.55 -16.42
CA ARG A 78 -9.83 -10.07 -15.84
C ARG A 78 -8.60 -9.37 -16.41
N GLU A 79 -8.60 -9.08 -17.71
CA GLU A 79 -7.50 -8.41 -18.41
C GLU A 79 -7.25 -6.96 -17.94
N GLN A 80 -8.16 -6.41 -17.12
CA GLN A 80 -8.04 -5.09 -16.51
C GLN A 80 -7.48 -5.14 -15.07
N ILE A 81 -7.14 -6.33 -14.56
CA ILE A 81 -6.54 -6.52 -13.24
C ILE A 81 -5.05 -6.81 -13.39
N ILE A 82 -4.24 -6.10 -12.61
CA ILE A 82 -2.82 -6.39 -12.43
C ILE A 82 -2.53 -6.49 -10.93
N LEU A 83 -1.82 -7.55 -10.54
CA LEU A 83 -1.38 -7.76 -9.16
C LEU A 83 0.00 -7.15 -8.95
N GLY A 84 0.27 -6.67 -7.74
CA GLY A 84 1.57 -6.17 -7.31
C GLY A 84 1.74 -6.29 -5.80
N CYS A 85 2.98 -6.19 -5.32
CA CYS A 85 3.36 -6.23 -3.91
C CYS A 85 3.07 -4.89 -3.23
N GLY A 86 1.80 -4.50 -3.20
CA GLY A 86 1.32 -3.21 -2.71
C GLY A 86 1.17 -2.16 -3.81
N SER A 87 0.34 -1.15 -3.54
CA SER A 87 -0.02 -0.12 -4.52
C SER A 87 1.16 0.76 -4.94
N THR A 88 2.20 0.91 -4.11
CA THR A 88 3.44 1.61 -4.46
C THR A 88 4.12 0.98 -5.69
N GLU A 89 4.13 -0.34 -5.80
CA GLU A 89 4.66 -1.03 -6.98
C GLU A 89 3.79 -0.76 -8.21
N ILE A 90 2.47 -0.77 -8.06
CA ILE A 90 1.54 -0.44 -9.14
C ILE A 90 1.78 0.99 -9.66
N LEU A 91 1.90 1.97 -8.77
CA LEU A 91 2.19 3.37 -9.15
C LEU A 91 3.54 3.50 -9.86
N ARG A 92 4.55 2.74 -9.43
CA ARG A 92 5.85 2.67 -10.10
C ARG A 92 5.72 2.08 -11.51
N MET A 93 5.00 0.97 -11.68
CA MET A 93 4.75 0.37 -12.99
C MET A 93 4.04 1.35 -13.93
N CYS A 94 3.00 2.05 -13.46
CA CYS A 94 2.32 3.10 -14.22
C CYS A 94 3.29 4.21 -14.65
N SER A 95 4.16 4.64 -13.74
CA SER A 95 5.18 5.67 -14.02
C SER A 95 6.17 5.20 -15.09
N CYS A 96 6.68 3.96 -14.98
CA CYS A 96 7.59 3.38 -15.97
C CYS A 96 6.93 3.17 -17.34
N ALA A 97 5.63 2.85 -17.38
CA ALA A 97 4.91 2.59 -18.62
C ALA A 97 4.46 3.88 -19.34
N LEU A 98 4.14 4.95 -18.60
CA LEU A 98 3.47 6.14 -19.15
C LEU A 98 4.33 7.40 -19.20
N LEU A 99 5.40 7.48 -18.39
CA LEU A 99 6.29 8.64 -18.34
C LEU A 99 7.56 8.42 -19.19
N GLY A 100 8.22 9.51 -19.54
CA GLY A 100 9.41 9.51 -20.38
C GLY A 100 9.79 10.92 -20.84
N PRO A 101 10.85 11.07 -21.66
CA PRO A 101 11.27 12.38 -22.16
C PRO A 101 10.12 13.15 -22.82
N GLY A 102 9.90 14.39 -22.38
CA GLY A 102 8.84 15.26 -22.90
C GLY A 102 7.42 15.00 -22.34
N LYS A 103 7.22 13.96 -21.52
CA LYS A 103 5.95 13.74 -20.80
C LYS A 103 5.93 14.55 -19.50
N LYS A 104 4.73 14.90 -19.05
CA LYS A 104 4.50 15.67 -17.82
C LYS A 104 3.56 14.92 -16.90
N LEU A 105 3.80 14.99 -15.60
CA LEU A 105 2.91 14.50 -14.54
C LEU A 105 2.23 15.71 -13.88
N ALA A 106 0.91 15.63 -13.68
CA ALA A 106 0.15 16.61 -12.92
C ALA A 106 -0.29 15.98 -11.60
N MET A 107 -0.05 16.67 -10.48
CA MET A 107 -0.37 16.20 -9.14
C MET A 107 -0.79 17.40 -8.27
N ALA A 108 -1.68 17.16 -7.31
CA ALA A 108 -2.05 18.17 -6.31
C ALA A 108 -0.86 18.47 -5.36
N THR A 109 -0.91 19.61 -4.69
CA THR A 109 0.08 19.97 -3.66
C THR A 109 -0.66 20.48 -2.42
N PRO A 110 -0.56 19.80 -1.26
CA PRO A 110 0.23 18.57 -0.99
C PRO A 110 -0.43 17.28 -1.50
N SER A 111 0.36 16.22 -1.65
CA SER A 111 -0.11 14.87 -1.99
C SER A 111 0.76 13.80 -1.30
N PHE A 112 0.57 12.52 -1.65
CA PHE A 112 1.41 11.41 -1.18
C PHE A 112 2.85 11.59 -1.69
N ASP A 113 3.83 11.38 -0.81
CA ASP A 113 5.26 11.49 -1.10
C ASP A 113 5.84 10.22 -1.76
#